data_AF-A0A0C2CT18-F1
#
_entry.id   AF-A0A0C2CT18-F1
#
_cell.length_a   1.000
_cell.length_b   1.000
_cell.length_c   1.000
_cell.angle_alpha   90.00
_cell.angle_beta   90.00
_cell.angle_gamma   90.00
#
_symmetry.space_group_name_H-M   'P 1'
#
loop_
_entity.id
_entity.type
_entity.pdbx_description
1 polymer ?
#
loop_
_entity_poly.entity_id
_entity_poly.type
_entity_poly.pdbx_seq_one_letter_code
_entity_poly.pdbx_strand_id
1 'polypeptide(L)'
;MGSGTSIGKDVKLLRPIPKQKWELTKNKLTLEQKIGKGEFGEVFSGKLCENPQKPPIKVAIKVIKLSENNKEEVEQMHKEARLMRQYKHRNIVAFFGVVYSGNDSAMIVMELIHGGALNSYLKKNQEGRRLSKLFDRCTKTIGEAIRLRLVQAG
;
A
#
# COMPACT_ATOMS: atom_id res chain seq x y z
N MET A 1 -28.15 20.10 -15.02
CA MET A 1 -28.67 18.82 -15.55
C MET A 1 -27.84 17.70 -14.94
N GLY A 2 -28.30 17.10 -13.84
CA GLY A 2 -27.68 15.91 -13.25
C GLY A 2 -28.66 14.76 -13.41
N SER A 3 -28.34 13.80 -14.27
CA SER A 3 -29.10 12.57 -14.43
C SER A 3 -28.89 11.68 -13.20
N GLY A 4 -29.65 11.96 -12.13
CA GLY A 4 -29.84 10.99 -11.08
C GLY A 4 -30.44 9.75 -11.71
N THR A 5 -29.68 8.65 -11.74
CA THR A 5 -30.20 7.36 -12.18
C THR A 5 -31.30 6.97 -11.19
N SER A 6 -32.56 7.02 -11.63
CA SER A 6 -33.70 6.60 -10.84
C SER A 6 -33.54 5.11 -10.49
N ILE A 7 -33.04 4.82 -9.30
CA ILE A 7 -33.06 3.47 -8.74
C ILE A 7 -34.53 3.09 -8.64
N GLY A 8 -34.92 1.98 -9.30
CA GLY A 8 -36.30 1.51 -9.31
C GLY A 8 -36.86 1.42 -7.89
N LYS A 9 -38.13 1.79 -7.70
CA LYS A 9 -38.81 1.93 -6.40
C LYS A 9 -38.80 0.67 -5.51
N ASP A 10 -38.30 -0.46 -6.01
CA ASP A 10 -38.29 -1.76 -5.34
C ASP A 10 -36.90 -2.26 -4.87
N VAL A 11 -35.86 -1.42 -4.85
CA VAL A 11 -34.56 -1.82 -4.30
C VAL A 11 -34.55 -1.64 -2.78
N LYS A 12 -34.55 -2.76 -2.04
CA LYS A 12 -34.40 -2.79 -0.57
C LYS A 12 -32.99 -3.24 -0.19
N LEU A 13 -32.30 -2.44 0.63
CA LEU A 13 -31.04 -2.85 1.24
C LEU A 13 -31.32 -3.89 2.32
N LEU A 14 -30.91 -5.15 2.09
CA LEU A 14 -31.20 -6.25 3.01
C LEU A 14 -30.11 -6.44 4.08
N ARG A 15 -28.84 -6.22 3.72
CA ARG A 15 -27.68 -6.53 4.57
C ARG A 15 -26.60 -5.46 4.46
N PRO A 16 -26.21 -4.81 5.55
CA PRO A 16 -25.07 -3.88 5.52
C PRO A 16 -23.77 -4.67 5.32
N ILE A 17 -22.85 -4.12 4.53
CA ILE A 17 -21.48 -4.65 4.40
C ILE A 17 -20.62 -3.93 5.44
N PRO A 18 -20.16 -4.62 6.51
CA PRO A 18 -19.36 -3.97 7.54
C PRO A 18 -17.96 -3.63 7.00
N LYS A 19 -17.41 -2.51 7.48
CA LYS A 19 -16.00 -2.19 7.26
C LYS A 19 -15.11 -3.28 7.79
N GLN A 20 -14.08 -3.59 7.02
CA GLN A 20 -13.12 -4.60 7.40
C GLN A 20 -12.05 -4.05 8.34
N LYS A 21 -11.42 -4.92 9.15
CA LYS A 21 -10.40 -4.50 10.15
C LYS A 21 -9.18 -3.79 9.55
N TRP A 22 -8.86 -4.06 8.28
CA TRP A 22 -7.75 -3.46 7.54
C TRP A 22 -8.12 -2.14 6.86
N GLU A 23 -9.38 -1.72 6.90
CA GLU A 23 -9.81 -0.40 6.44
C GLU A 23 -9.54 0.62 7.54
N LEU A 24 -8.43 1.35 7.38
CA LEU A 24 -8.02 2.39 8.31
C LEU A 24 -8.77 3.68 8.03
N THR A 25 -8.95 4.48 9.09
CA THR A 25 -9.54 5.82 8.97
C THR A 25 -8.42 6.84 8.78
N LYS A 26 -8.63 7.80 7.88
CA LYS A 26 -7.63 8.83 7.53
C LYS A 26 -7.12 9.62 8.74
N ASN A 27 -7.95 9.84 9.77
CA ASN A 27 -7.57 10.54 10.99
C ASN A 27 -6.46 9.85 11.80
N LYS A 28 -6.22 8.56 11.58
CA LYS A 28 -5.12 7.82 12.22
C LYS A 28 -3.80 7.99 11.49
N LEU A 29 -3.78 8.62 10.33
CA LEU A 29 -2.63 8.68 9.44
C LEU A 29 -2.15 10.12 9.25
N THR A 30 -0.86 10.35 9.50
CA THR A 30 -0.18 11.60 9.17
C THR A 30 0.81 11.34 8.05
N LEU A 31 0.62 11.97 6.90
CA LEU A 31 1.61 11.96 5.82
C LEU A 31 2.71 12.97 6.14
N GLU A 32 3.96 12.57 5.91
CA GLU A 32 5.15 13.39 6.10
C GLU A 32 5.83 13.59 4.73
N GLN A 33 7.16 13.42 4.65
CA GLN A 33 7.93 13.68 3.43
C GLN A 33 7.74 12.58 2.39
N LYS A 34 7.81 12.98 1.11
CA LYS A 34 7.90 12.05 -0.02
C LYS A 34 9.25 11.33 0.03
N ILE A 35 9.19 10.01 -0.08
CA ILE A 35 10.33 9.09 0.03
C ILE A 35 10.43 8.18 -1.21
N GLY A 36 9.74 8.54 -2.28
CA GLY A 36 9.97 7.91 -3.58
C GLY A 36 8.74 7.86 -4.47
N LYS A 37 8.92 7.17 -5.60
CA LYS A 37 7.87 6.92 -6.58
C LYS A 37 7.78 5.41 -6.86
N GLY A 38 6.61 4.86 -6.57
CA GLY A 38 6.20 3.51 -6.93
C GLY A 38 5.81 3.42 -8.41
N GLU A 39 5.38 2.23 -8.83
CA GLU A 39 4.84 2.01 -10.18
C GLU A 39 3.47 2.69 -10.34
N PHE A 40 2.65 2.62 -9.30
CA PHE A 40 1.24 3.06 -9.31
C PHE A 40 1.00 4.36 -8.54
N GLY A 41 2.06 5.06 -8.12
CA GLY A 41 1.89 6.25 -7.31
C GLY A 41 3.14 6.70 -6.56
N GLU A 42 2.93 7.63 -5.64
CA GLU A 42 3.99 8.21 -4.83
C GLU A 42 4.07 7.49 -3.48
N VAL A 43 5.26 7.43 -2.91
CA VAL A 43 5.48 6.84 -1.59
C VAL A 43 5.92 7.93 -0.63
N PHE A 44 5.24 8.04 0.49
CA PHE A 44 5.49 9.00 1.56
C PHE A 44 5.87 8.28 2.83
N SER A 45 6.62 8.95 3.69
CA SER A 45 6.77 8.55 5.08
C SER A 45 5.58 9.07 5.86
N GLY A 46 5.37 8.54 7.04
CA GLY A 46 4.34 9.05 7.90
C GLY A 46 4.26 8.34 9.23
N LYS A 47 3.18 8.67 9.94
CA LYS A 47 2.87 8.13 11.27
C LYS A 47 1.48 7.52 11.26
N LEU A 48 1.36 6.34 11.87
CA LEU A 48 0.11 5.64 12.13
C LEU A 48 -0.18 5.63 13.64
N CYS A 49 -1.28 6.26 14.04
CA CYS A 49 -1.79 6.26 15.41
C CYS A 49 -2.89 5.19 15.56
N GLU A 50 -2.53 3.96 15.91
CA GLU A 50 -3.52 2.90 16.12
C GLU A 50 -4.36 3.13 17.38
N ASN A 51 -3.71 3.64 18.42
CA ASN A 51 -4.25 3.87 19.76
C ASN A 51 -3.74 5.24 20.27
N PRO A 52 -4.62 6.17 20.69
CA PRO A 52 -4.23 7.50 21.18
C PRO A 52 -3.30 7.51 22.39
N GLN A 53 -3.28 6.44 23.18
CA GLN A 53 -2.44 6.26 24.38
C GLN A 53 -1.08 5.64 24.06
N LYS A 54 -0.80 5.27 22.79
CA LYS A 54 0.48 4.69 22.37
C LYS A 54 1.22 5.65 21.43
N PRO A 55 2.57 5.59 21.41
CA PRO A 55 3.34 6.37 20.45
C PRO A 55 2.98 5.95 19.01
N PRO A 56 2.98 6.90 18.05
CA PRO A 56 2.72 6.60 16.65
C PRO A 56 3.77 5.67 16.05
N ILE A 57 3.34 4.78 15.15
CA ILE A 57 4.23 3.89 14.40
C ILE A 57 4.72 4.63 13.15
N LYS A 58 6.02 4.63 12.89
CA LYS A 58 6.56 5.14 11.61
C LYS A 58 6.20 4.18 10.48
N VAL A 59 5.64 4.70 9.40
CA VAL A 59 5.10 3.91 8.28
C VAL A 59 5.52 4.48 6.93
N ALA A 60 5.46 3.63 5.91
CA ALA A 60 5.46 4.03 4.52
C ALA A 60 4.01 4.02 3.99
N ILE A 61 3.68 5.04 3.20
CA ILE A 61 2.34 5.31 2.70
C ILE A 61 2.42 5.43 1.19
N LYS A 62 1.96 4.42 0.46
CA LYS A 62 1.84 4.46 -1.00
C LYS A 62 0.51 5.10 -1.36
N VAL A 63 0.53 6.24 -2.03
CA VAL A 63 -0.65 7.02 -2.42
C VAL A 63 -0.94 6.79 -3.91
N ILE A 64 -2.15 6.32 -4.20
CA ILE A 64 -2.67 6.09 -5.54
C ILE A 64 -3.84 7.05 -5.72
N LYS A 65 -3.76 7.92 -6.74
CA LYS A 65 -4.91 8.76 -7.12
C LYS A 65 -5.99 7.85 -7.71
N LEU A 66 -7.25 8.09 -7.43
CA LEU A 66 -8.37 7.38 -8.04
C LEU A 66 -8.94 8.29 -9.13
N SER A 67 -9.02 7.78 -10.35
CA SER A 67 -9.65 8.47 -11.47
C SER A 67 -10.25 7.45 -12.43
N GLU A 68 -11.19 7.87 -13.27
CA GLU A 68 -11.80 6.95 -14.24
C GLU A 68 -10.79 6.40 -15.26
N ASN A 69 -9.68 7.12 -15.45
CA ASN A 69 -8.61 6.78 -16.40
C ASN A 69 -7.57 5.82 -15.84
N ASN A 70 -7.61 5.46 -14.54
CA ASN A 70 -6.58 4.63 -13.91
C ASN A 70 -7.12 3.38 -13.21
N LYS A 71 -8.17 2.80 -13.79
CA LYS A 71 -8.82 1.59 -13.26
C LYS A 71 -7.85 0.42 -13.10
N GLU A 72 -6.89 0.28 -14.02
CA GLU A 72 -5.90 -0.80 -13.98
C GLU A 72 -4.94 -0.62 -12.80
N GLU A 73 -4.44 0.59 -12.55
CA GLU A 73 -3.57 0.89 -11.42
C GLU A 73 -4.28 0.68 -10.08
N VAL A 74 -5.58 1.01 -10.02
CA VAL A 74 -6.42 0.76 -8.84
C VAL A 74 -6.63 -0.74 -8.62
N GLU A 75 -6.86 -1.52 -9.68
CA GLU A 75 -6.96 -2.97 -9.58
C GLU A 75 -5.66 -3.61 -9.12
N GLN A 76 -4.53 -3.17 -9.66
CA GLN A 76 -3.20 -3.62 -9.27
C GLN A 76 -2.89 -3.25 -7.80
N MET A 77 -3.29 -2.06 -7.35
CA MET A 77 -3.24 -1.67 -5.94
C MET A 77 -4.05 -2.64 -5.06
N HIS A 78 -5.28 -3.00 -5.46
CA HIS A 78 -6.08 -3.97 -4.71
C HIS A 78 -5.43 -5.35 -4.67
N LYS A 79 -4.82 -5.80 -5.77
CA LYS A 79 -4.06 -7.06 -5.83
C LYS A 79 -2.87 -7.02 -4.86
N GLU A 80 -2.12 -5.93 -4.85
CA GLU A 80 -0.98 -5.70 -3.94
C GLU A 80 -1.41 -5.78 -2.48
N ALA A 81 -2.44 -5.01 -2.10
CA ALA A 81 -2.98 -5.01 -0.74
C ALA A 81 -3.52 -6.40 -0.33
N ARG A 82 -4.18 -7.13 -1.24
CA ARG A 82 -4.70 -8.48 -0.97
C ARG A 82 -3.57 -9.47 -0.71
N LEU A 83 -2.49 -9.44 -1.49
CA LEU A 83 -1.37 -10.33 -1.26
C LEU A 83 -0.71 -10.01 0.08
N MET A 84 -0.35 -8.76 0.33
CA MET A 84 0.37 -8.38 1.55
C MET A 84 -0.42 -8.74 2.82
N ARG A 85 -1.76 -8.65 2.77
CA ARG A 85 -2.65 -9.06 3.87
C ARG A 85 -2.56 -10.54 4.25
N GLN A 86 -2.12 -11.40 3.34
CA GLN A 86 -2.04 -12.85 3.58
C GLN A 86 -0.76 -13.26 4.31
N TYR A 87 0.26 -12.39 4.36
CA TYR A 87 1.58 -12.74 4.87
C TYR A 87 1.92 -11.95 6.13
N LYS A 88 2.44 -12.67 7.14
CA LYS A 88 3.03 -12.10 8.34
C LYS A 88 4.33 -12.84 8.64
N HIS A 89 5.46 -12.29 8.20
CA HIS A 89 6.76 -12.93 8.33
C HIS A 89 7.86 -11.90 8.45
N ARG A 90 8.93 -12.21 9.19
CA ARG A 90 10.08 -11.30 9.43
C ARG A 90 10.79 -10.77 8.18
N ASN A 91 10.65 -11.45 7.05
CA ASN A 91 11.29 -11.10 5.77
C ASN A 91 10.28 -10.57 4.74
N ILE A 92 9.04 -10.27 5.17
CA ILE A 92 7.98 -9.71 4.35
C ILE A 92 7.54 -8.41 5.03
N VAL A 93 7.49 -7.32 4.26
CA VAL A 93 7.07 -5.99 4.74
C VAL A 93 5.72 -6.10 5.42
N ALA A 94 5.62 -5.63 6.67
CA ALA A 94 4.36 -5.69 7.39
C ALA A 94 3.32 -4.75 6.76
N PHE A 95 2.11 -5.27 6.56
CA PHE A 95 0.96 -4.49 6.10
C PHE A 95 0.11 -4.05 7.29
N PHE A 96 -0.23 -2.76 7.33
CA PHE A 96 -1.09 -2.20 8.37
C PHE A 96 -2.52 -1.98 7.91
N GLY A 97 -2.73 -1.55 6.66
CA GLY A 97 -4.08 -1.31 6.16
C GLY A 97 -4.17 -0.49 4.89
N VAL A 98 -5.41 -0.21 4.49
CA VAL A 98 -5.76 0.70 3.39
C VAL A 98 -6.58 1.86 3.94
N VAL A 99 -6.29 3.08 3.50
CA VAL A 99 -7.11 4.27 3.73
C VAL A 99 -7.72 4.71 2.41
N TYR A 100 -9.04 4.91 2.37
CA TYR A 100 -9.70 5.62 1.28
C TYR A 100 -9.97 7.06 1.70
N SER A 101 -9.47 8.02 0.90
CA SER A 101 -9.71 9.44 1.12
C SER A 101 -10.75 9.93 0.12
N GLY A 102 -12.03 9.67 0.42
CA GLY A 102 -13.13 9.95 -0.49
C GLY A 102 -13.00 9.16 -1.79
N ASN A 103 -13.36 9.80 -2.90
CA ASN A 103 -13.27 9.21 -4.24
C ASN A 103 -11.98 9.57 -4.98
N ASP A 104 -11.04 10.29 -4.34
CA ASP A 104 -9.90 10.91 -5.03
C ASP A 104 -8.59 10.13 -4.87
N SER A 105 -8.44 9.38 -3.77
CA SER A 105 -7.21 8.62 -3.52
C SER A 105 -7.41 7.44 -2.57
N ALA A 106 -6.61 6.41 -2.80
CA ALA A 106 -6.43 5.28 -1.91
C ALA A 106 -4.96 5.20 -1.47
N MET A 107 -4.74 4.78 -0.22
CA MET A 107 -3.42 4.72 0.39
C MET A 107 -3.18 3.35 0.99
N ILE A 108 -2.06 2.72 0.66
CA ILE A 108 -1.59 1.50 1.32
C ILE A 108 -0.59 1.88 2.40
N VAL A 109 -0.85 1.45 3.64
CA VAL A 109 -0.02 1.72 4.82
C VAL A 109 0.77 0.46 5.17
N MET A 110 2.10 0.60 5.21
CA MET A 110 3.03 -0.51 5.39
C MET A 110 4.23 -0.13 6.26
N GLU A 111 5.01 -1.13 6.67
CA GLU A 111 6.25 -0.94 7.43
C GLU A 111 7.24 -0.03 6.68
N LEU A 112 7.81 0.92 7.43
CA LEU A 112 8.89 1.76 6.92
C LEU A 112 10.23 1.02 7.05
N ILE A 113 10.77 0.56 5.93
CA ILE A 113 12.08 -0.12 5.92
C ILE A 113 13.21 0.87 5.64
N HIS A 114 14.25 0.80 6.46
CA HIS A 114 15.47 1.60 6.31
C HIS A 114 16.47 0.89 5.39
N GLY A 115 17.34 1.64 4.72
CA GLY A 115 18.37 1.08 3.82
C GLY A 115 18.07 1.15 2.33
N GLY A 116 16.88 1.64 1.95
CA GLY A 116 16.52 1.94 0.56
C GLY A 116 16.35 0.71 -0.34
N ALA A 117 15.95 0.94 -1.59
CA ALA A 117 15.64 -0.09 -2.61
C ALA A 117 16.68 -1.22 -2.66
N LEU A 118 16.25 -2.48 -2.61
CA LEU A 118 17.16 -3.64 -2.65
C LEU A 118 18.01 -3.61 -3.91
N ASN A 119 17.43 -3.25 -5.06
CA ASN A 119 18.17 -3.11 -6.31
C ASN A 119 19.28 -2.06 -6.21
N SER A 120 19.03 -0.93 -5.53
CA SER A 120 20.05 0.09 -5.29
C SER A 120 21.17 -0.44 -4.37
N TYR A 121 20.82 -1.20 -3.33
CA TYR A 121 21.80 -1.85 -2.46
C TYR A 121 22.67 -2.86 -3.22
N LEU A 122 22.06 -3.72 -4.04
CA LEU A 122 22.75 -4.74 -4.85
C LEU A 122 23.67 -4.13 -5.92
N LYS A 123 23.29 -3.00 -6.50
CA LYS A 123 24.16 -2.26 -7.44
C LYS A 123 25.39 -1.68 -6.74
N LYS A 124 25.24 -1.22 -5.49
CA LYS A 124 26.33 -0.64 -4.70
C LYS A 124 27.26 -1.71 -4.11
N ASN A 125 26.74 -2.89 -3.77
CA ASN A 125 27.49 -3.94 -3.07
C ASN A 125 27.72 -5.17 -3.97
N GLN A 126 28.96 -5.33 -4.44
CA GLN A 126 29.32 -6.36 -5.42
C GLN A 126 29.11 -7.81 -4.92
N GLU A 127 29.23 -8.07 -3.62
CA GLU A 127 28.98 -9.39 -3.02
C GLU A 127 27.49 -9.78 -3.00
N GLY A 128 26.58 -8.80 -2.99
CA GLY A 128 25.12 -9.05 -3.04
C GLY A 128 24.63 -9.62 -4.36
N ARG A 129 25.42 -9.51 -5.45
CA ARG A 129 25.05 -9.99 -6.80
C ARG A 129 24.92 -11.52 -6.91
N ARG A 130 25.46 -12.30 -5.97
CA ARG A 130 25.18 -13.74 -5.88
C ARG A 130 23.83 -14.04 -5.24
N LEU A 131 23.41 -13.23 -4.26
CA LEU A 131 22.12 -13.33 -3.60
C LEU A 131 20.97 -12.91 -4.52
N SER A 132 21.19 -11.93 -5.42
CA SER A 132 20.15 -11.44 -6.33
C SER A 132 19.52 -12.53 -7.19
N LYS A 133 20.30 -13.51 -7.67
CA LYS A 133 19.81 -14.66 -8.45
C LYS A 133 18.94 -15.62 -7.62
N LEU A 134 19.21 -15.77 -6.33
CA LEU A 134 18.41 -16.58 -5.40
C LEU A 134 17.13 -15.85 -4.98
N PHE A 135 17.20 -14.54 -4.75
CA PHE A 135 16.04 -13.71 -4.44
C PHE A 135 15.09 -13.58 -5.64
N ASP A 136 15.60 -13.44 -6.87
CA ASP A 136 14.79 -13.40 -8.09
C ASP A 136 13.93 -14.65 -8.32
N ARG A 137 14.30 -15.79 -7.73
CA ARG A 137 13.54 -17.03 -7.83
C ARG A 137 12.42 -17.11 -6.79
N CYS A 138 12.64 -16.60 -5.57
CA CYS A 138 11.59 -16.46 -4.56
C CYS A 138 10.60 -15.32 -4.87
N THR A 139 11.06 -14.26 -5.56
CA THR A 139 10.22 -13.14 -5.99
C THR A 139 9.36 -13.46 -7.21
N LYS A 140 9.59 -14.55 -7.96
CA LYS A 140 8.66 -14.94 -9.04
C LYS A 140 7.36 -15.58 -8.52
N THR A 141 7.36 -16.15 -7.32
CA THR A 141 6.17 -16.76 -6.71
C THR A 141 5.50 -15.84 -5.68
N ILE A 142 6.25 -14.92 -5.07
CA ILE A 142 5.76 -13.96 -4.05
C ILE A 142 5.75 -12.50 -4.56
N GLY A 143 6.53 -12.19 -5.60
CA GLY A 143 6.89 -10.82 -6.00
C GLY A 143 6.03 -10.19 -7.10
N GLU A 144 4.94 -10.81 -7.54
CA GLU A 144 3.90 -10.07 -8.26
C GLU A 144 3.10 -9.14 -7.33
N ALA A 145 3.16 -9.33 -6.01
CA ALA A 145 2.64 -8.32 -5.08
C ALA A 145 3.55 -7.96 -3.89
N ILE A 146 4.82 -8.40 -3.92
CA ILE A 146 5.92 -7.82 -3.12
C ILE A 146 7.07 -7.45 -4.07
N ARG A 147 6.78 -6.64 -5.10
CA ARG A 147 7.82 -6.14 -6.01
C ARG A 147 8.66 -5.11 -5.26
N LEU A 148 9.69 -5.60 -4.57
CA LEU A 148 10.85 -4.93 -3.98
C LEU A 148 11.00 -3.44 -4.35
N ARG A 149 10.27 -2.58 -3.64
CA ARG A 149 10.63 -1.16 -3.52
C ARG A 149 10.72 -0.85 -2.05
N LEU A 150 11.85 -1.25 -1.48
CA LEU A 150 12.31 -0.66 -0.24
C LEU A 150 12.35 0.86 -0.48
N VAL A 151 11.55 1.49 0.34
CA VAL A 151 11.25 2.90 0.46
C VAL A 151 12.53 3.75 0.43
N GLN A 152 12.59 4.80 -0.39
CA GLN A 152 13.77 5.67 -0.49
C GLN A 152 13.77 6.69 0.66
N ALA A 153 14.42 6.38 1.78
CA ALA A 153 14.98 7.45 2.59
C ALA A 153 16.31 7.87 1.95
N GLY A 154 16.29 9.02 1.28
CA GLY A 154 17.51 9.77 0.94
C GLY A 154 18.06 10.44 2.18
#